data_AF-A0A3L6FDG1-F1
#
_entry.id   AF-A0A3L6FDG1-F1
#
_cell.length_a   1.000
_cell.length_b   1.000
_cell.length_c   1.000
_cell.angle_alpha   90.00
_cell.angle_beta   90.00
_cell.angle_gamma   90.00
#
_symmetry.space_group_name_H-M   'P 1'
#
loop_
_entity.id
_entity.type
_entity.pdbx_description
1 polymer ?
#
loop_
_entity_poly.entity_id
_entity_poly.type
_entity_poly.pdbx_seq_one_letter_code
_entity_poly.pdbx_strand_id
1 'polypeptide(L)'
;MLPVFSTCCEELVSRWAQALGPDGSCERDVDPELQTLTGDVISHTAFDSSYLEGRKILHLQVEQVERLMSIIDKFTGIHVLAY
;
A
#
# COMPACT_ATOMS: atom_id res chain seq x y z
N MET A 1 -5.91 8.92 10.24
CA MET A 1 -6.54 7.60 10.28
C MET A 1 -8.05 7.69 10.10
N LEU A 2 -8.82 8.29 11.03
CA LEU A 2 -10.30 8.33 10.91
C LEU A 2 -10.86 8.92 9.60
N PRO A 3 -10.40 10.08 9.10
CA PRO A 3 -10.90 10.62 7.84
C PRO A 3 -10.63 9.69 6.65
N VAL A 4 -9.39 9.20 6.54
CA VAL A 4 -8.95 8.24 5.51
C VAL A 4 -9.78 6.94 5.60
N PHE A 5 -10.02 6.44 6.82
CA PHE A 5 -10.83 5.26 7.03
C PHE A 5 -12.27 5.46 6.53
N SER A 6 -12.88 6.63 6.79
CA SER A 6 -14.21 6.96 6.24
C SER A 6 -14.21 6.95 4.71
N THR A 7 -13.23 7.62 4.10
CA THR A 7 -13.10 7.67 2.64
C THR A 7 -12.93 6.28 2.02
N CYS A 8 -12.05 5.44 2.56
CA CYS A 8 -11.87 4.08 2.05
C CYS A 8 -13.15 3.22 2.22
N CYS A 9 -13.90 3.40 3.31
CA CYS A 9 -15.20 2.75 3.49
C CYS A 9 -16.24 3.21 2.46
N GLU A 10 -16.31 4.51 2.18
CA GLU A 10 -17.21 5.08 1.17
C GLU A 10 -16.89 4.52 -0.23
N GLU A 11 -15.61 4.40 -0.58
CA GLU A 11 -15.17 3.79 -1.84
C GLU A 11 -15.55 2.31 -1.94
N LEU A 12 -15.36 1.55 -0.85
CA LEU A 12 -15.76 0.14 -0.79
C LEU A 12 -17.27 -0.04 -1.01
N VAL A 13 -18.08 0.73 -0.29
CA VAL A 13 -19.55 0.68 -0.41
C VAL A 13 -19.99 1.11 -1.80
N SER A 14 -19.36 2.13 -2.38
CA SER A 14 -19.62 2.59 -3.75
C SER A 14 -19.33 1.49 -4.77
N ARG A 15 -18.18 0.80 -4.67
CA ARG A 15 -17.85 -0.37 -5.50
C ARG A 15 -18.85 -1.49 -5.34
N TRP A 16 -19.35 -1.72 -4.12
CA TRP A 16 -20.34 -2.75 -3.89
C TRP A 16 -21.68 -2.42 -4.54
N ALA A 17 -22.14 -1.19 -4.41
CA ALA A 17 -23.36 -0.69 -5.04
C ALA A 17 -23.31 -0.80 -6.56
N GLN A 18 -22.15 -0.51 -7.18
CA GLN A 18 -21.95 -0.62 -8.62
C GLN A 18 -21.96 -2.06 -9.14
N ALA A 19 -21.69 -3.03 -8.26
CA ALA A 19 -21.64 -4.45 -8.62
C ALA A 19 -22.97 -5.19 -8.36
N LEU A 20 -24.03 -4.49 -7.93
CA LEU A 20 -25.35 -5.08 -7.75
C LEU A 20 -25.92 -5.55 -9.10
N GLY A 21 -26.53 -6.75 -9.09
CA GLY A 21 -27.22 -7.28 -10.26
C GLY A 21 -28.56 -6.58 -10.54
N PRO A 22 -29.28 -7.00 -11.60
CA PRO A 22 -30.59 -6.44 -11.98
C PRO A 22 -31.60 -6.46 -10.83
N ASP A 23 -31.46 -7.43 -9.93
CA ASP A 23 -32.34 -7.70 -8.80
C ASP A 23 -32.07 -6.75 -7.62
N GLY A 24 -31.08 -5.86 -7.74
CA GLY A 24 -30.68 -4.90 -6.71
C GLY A 24 -30.00 -5.52 -5.48
N SER A 25 -29.65 -6.81 -5.55
CA SER A 25 -28.98 -7.54 -4.47
C SER A 25 -27.92 -8.50 -5.03
N CYS A 26 -26.92 -8.80 -4.21
CA CYS A 26 -25.94 -9.85 -4.49
C CYS A 26 -25.38 -10.41 -3.19
N GLU A 27 -25.09 -11.71 -3.17
CA GLU A 27 -24.24 -12.29 -2.13
C GLU A 27 -22.78 -11.95 -2.44
N ARG A 28 -22.00 -11.59 -1.42
CA ARG A 28 -20.60 -11.20 -1.58
C ARG A 28 -19.74 -11.82 -0.49
N ASP A 29 -18.60 -12.34 -0.89
CA ASP A 29 -17.56 -12.73 0.06
C ASP A 29 -16.87 -11.47 0.60
N VAL A 30 -16.96 -11.28 1.91
CA VAL A 30 -16.48 -10.06 2.59
C VAL A 30 -15.03 -10.17 3.06
N ASP A 31 -14.50 -11.39 3.22
CA ASP A 31 -13.15 -11.61 3.73
C ASP A 31 -12.06 -10.91 2.87
N PRO A 32 -12.00 -11.12 1.53
CA PRO A 32 -11.02 -10.43 0.69
C PRO A 32 -11.25 -8.91 0.59
N GLU A 33 -12.50 -8.45 0.73
CA GLU A 33 -12.84 -7.03 0.71
C GLU A 33 -12.35 -6.33 1.98
N LEU A 34 -12.42 -6.98 3.14
CA LEU A 34 -11.94 -6.45 4.41
C LEU A 34 -10.40 -6.32 4.44
N GLN A 35 -9.71 -7.30 3.86
CA GLN A 35 -8.25 -7.25 3.68
C GLN A 35 -7.86 -6.09 2.76
N THR A 36 -8.58 -5.90 1.66
CA THR A 36 -8.35 -4.79 0.72
C THR A 36 -8.58 -3.44 1.41
N LEU A 37 -9.70 -3.26 2.10
CA LEU A 37 -10.01 -2.05 2.87
C LEU A 37 -8.91 -1.72 3.89
N THR A 38 -8.46 -2.72 4.65
CA THR A 38 -7.39 -2.54 5.63
C THR A 38 -6.08 -2.11 4.96
N GLY A 39 -5.76 -2.75 3.83
CA GLY A 39 -4.61 -2.41 3.01
C GLY A 39 -4.67 -0.98 2.46
N ASP A 40 -5.84 -0.54 1.99
CA ASP A 40 -6.06 0.80 1.45
C ASP A 40 -5.90 1.86 2.56
N VAL A 41 -6.48 1.64 3.75
CA VAL A 41 -6.36 2.57 4.88
C VAL A 41 -4.92 2.75 5.33
N ILE A 42 -4.17 1.64 5.45
CA ILE A 42 -2.76 1.68 5.83
C ILE A 42 -1.96 2.40 4.75
N SER A 43 -2.20 2.07 3.48
CA SER A 43 -1.45 2.64 2.37
C SER A 43 -1.72 4.13 2.19
N HIS A 44 -2.98 4.57 2.31
CA HIS A 44 -3.31 5.99 2.29
C HIS A 44 -2.77 6.73 3.50
N THR A 45 -2.77 6.12 4.68
CA THR A 45 -2.24 6.78 5.88
C THR A 45 -0.72 6.91 5.85
N ALA A 46 -0.02 5.86 5.39
CA ALA A 46 1.45 5.82 5.41
C ALA A 46 2.07 6.50 4.19
N PHE A 47 1.42 6.42 3.03
CA PHE A 47 1.99 6.79 1.73
C PHE A 47 1.10 7.70 0.88
N ASP A 48 -0.12 8.03 1.35
CA ASP A 48 -1.14 8.75 0.58
C ASP A 48 -1.47 8.07 -0.77
N SER A 49 -1.53 6.73 -0.77
CA SER A 49 -1.74 5.92 -1.96
C SER A 49 -2.72 4.76 -1.74
N SER A 50 -3.23 4.16 -2.82
CA SER A 50 -3.99 2.91 -2.75
C SER A 50 -3.16 1.73 -2.24
N TYR A 51 -3.79 0.62 -1.86
CA TYR A 51 -3.12 -0.62 -1.43
C TYR A 51 -2.12 -1.17 -2.45
N LEU A 52 -2.53 -1.27 -3.72
CA LEU A 52 -1.67 -1.80 -4.78
C LEU A 52 -0.47 -0.89 -5.03
N GLU A 53 -0.69 0.42 -5.00
CA GLU A 53 0.35 1.42 -5.18
C GLU A 53 1.29 1.46 -3.98
N GLY A 54 0.77 1.39 -2.75
CA GLY A 54 1.54 1.30 -1.51
C GLY A 54 2.45 0.08 -1.48
N ARG A 55 1.96 -1.10 -1.91
CA ARG A 55 2.81 -2.30 -2.06
C ARG A 55 3.96 -2.09 -3.05
N LYS A 56 3.69 -1.43 -4.17
CA LYS A 56 4.72 -1.11 -5.18
C LYS A 56 5.74 -0.12 -4.62
N ILE A 57 5.30 0.91 -3.90
CA ILE A 57 6.17 1.89 -3.24
C ILE A 57 7.10 1.19 -2.24
N LEU A 58 6.57 0.32 -1.39
CA LEU A 58 7.36 -0.42 -0.40
C LEU A 58 8.42 -1.30 -1.07
N HIS A 59 8.05 -2.03 -2.13
CA HIS A 59 9.00 -2.84 -2.88
C HIS A 59 10.15 -2.00 -3.46
N LEU A 60 9.82 -0.86 -4.09
CA LEU A 60 10.82 0.06 -4.62
C LEU A 60 11.71 0.66 -3.52
N GLN A 61 11.15 0.97 -2.33
CA GLN A 61 11.95 1.43 -1.19
C GLN A 61 12.95 0.39 -0.72
N VAL A 62 12.56 -0.90 -0.67
CA VAL A 62 13.48 -2.00 -0.33
C VAL A 62 14.65 -2.05 -1.31
N GLU A 63 14.37 -2.05 -2.61
CA GLU A 63 15.44 -2.06 -3.62
C GLU A 63 16.35 -0.82 -3.53
N GLN A 64 15.77 0.35 -3.25
CA GLN A 64 16.55 1.58 -3.07
C GLN A 64 17.44 1.51 -1.84
N VAL A 65 16.94 0.96 -0.72
CA VAL A 65 17.72 0.77 0.51
C VAL A 65 18.88 -0.21 0.26
N GLU A 66 18.66 -1.31 -0.46
CA GLU A 66 19.73 -2.25 -0.82
C GLU A 66 20.84 -1.58 -1.66
N ARG A 67 20.44 -0.82 -2.69
CA ARG A 67 21.40 -0.05 -3.51
C ARG A 67 22.15 0.99 -2.67
N LEU A 68 21.45 1.70 -1.80
CA LEU A 68 22.03 2.70 -0.91
C LEU A 68 23.04 2.07 0.06
N MET A 69 22.71 0.92 0.66
CA MET A 69 23.64 0.18 1.53
C MET A 69 24.91 -0.24 0.78
N SER A 70 24.78 -0.74 -0.47
CA SER A 70 25.95 -1.08 -1.30
C SER A 70 26.85 0.12 -1.58
N ILE A 71 26.25 1.30 -1.78
CA ILE A 71 27.01 2.55 -1.96
C ILE A 71 27.71 2.94 -0.67
N ILE A 72 27.00 2.92 0.47
CA ILE A 72 27.55 3.24 1.78
C ILE A 72 28.75 2.35 2.09
N ASP A 73 28.63 1.03 1.88
CA ASP A 73 29.72 0.06 2.10
C ASP A 73 30.96 0.34 1.25
N LYS A 74 30.77 0.76 -0.02
CA LYS A 74 31.90 1.15 -0.88
C LYS A 74 32.59 2.39 -0.35
N PHE A 75 31.83 3.41 0.06
CA PHE A 75 32.41 4.66 0.57
C PHE A 75 33.09 4.48 1.93
N THR A 76 32.50 3.71 2.84
CA THR A 76 33.14 3.38 4.14
C THR A 76 34.37 2.51 3.93
N GLY A 77 34.34 1.53 3.02
CA GLY A 77 35.50 0.72 2.64
C GLY A 77 36.65 1.52 2.01
N ILE A 78 36.35 2.52 1.18
CA ILE A 78 37.36 3.43 0.60
C ILE A 78 38.04 4.27 1.69
N HIS A 79 37.28 4.74 2.69
CA HIS A 79 37.85 5.51 3.80
C HIS A 79 38.74 4.67 4.74
N VAL A 80 38.50 3.35 4.85
CA VAL A 80 39.35 2.44 5.64
C VAL A 80 40.64 2.05 4.91
N LEU A 81 40.64 2.01 3.58
CA LEU A 81 41.83 1.71 2.75
C LEU A 81 42.70 2.94 2.43
N ALA A 82 42.25 4.13 2.81
CA ALA A 82 42.97 5.39 2.62
C ALA A 82 43.92 5.77 3.78
N TYR A 83 44.11 4.88 4.76
CA TYR A 83 45.06 5.01 5.87
C TYR A 83 46.03 3.82 5.92
#